data_AF-A0A7C7E625-F1
#
_entry.id   AF-A0A7C7E625-F1
#
_cell.length_a   1.000
_cell.length_b   1.000
_cell.length_c   1.000
_cell.angle_alpha   90.00
_cell.angle_beta   90.00
_cell.angle_gamma   90.00
#
_symmetry.space_group_name_H-M   'P 1'
#
loop_
_entity.id
_entity.type
_entity.pdbx_description
1 polymer ?
#
loop_
_entity_poly.entity_id
_entity_poly.type
_entity_poly.pdbx_seq_one_letter_code
_entity_poly.pdbx_strand_id
1 'polypeptide(L)'
;MDRMDYVQAATRTRVLEKKLLSKARVDRMIDAKDIGEVFKILSETDYANAVAGISRDEDYENILSHELKRVYKMMREMAKDQVVVDLMALKYDYHNLKVLVKERKLNKDLSKLYIPVGTTDFRKIRDAFIEGNLRDIQPEFREAIEAVVQDFEVNKDPQRIDIIFDRFYFRHLFKMAEETGIQLFVDYVKDMIDFINIKSSIRLKKQGKDMSFLEEVLLPNGNIDKDVIMMSFNDSVDNMITRYKNYRIGPSLMKGLESYRATNRLSDLEKYMDNYLVEINKPSKYVNFGPEPIFSYLVAKEAEIKTLRIIMVSKLNKLSPDATRERVRELYV
;
A
#
# COMPACT_ATOMS: atom_id res chain seq x y z
N MET A 1 9.96 22.81 2.84
CA MET A 1 8.65 22.98 2.19
C MET A 1 7.93 24.14 2.83
N ASP A 2 7.49 25.14 2.07
CA ASP A 2 6.67 26.24 2.61
C ASP A 2 5.22 25.75 2.78
N ARG A 3 4.70 25.80 4.02
CA ARG A 3 3.34 25.34 4.33
C ARG A 3 2.26 26.27 3.76
N MET A 4 2.59 27.55 3.51
CA MET A 4 1.65 28.53 2.95
C MET A 4 1.33 28.26 1.47
N ASP A 5 2.24 27.63 0.73
CA ASP A 5 2.02 27.24 -0.67
C ASP A 5 0.88 26.23 -0.84
N TYR A 6 0.45 25.58 0.24
CA TYR A 6 -0.56 24.52 0.23
C TYR A 6 -1.98 24.99 0.56
N VAL A 7 -2.23 26.27 0.81
CA VAL A 7 -3.57 26.76 1.22
C VAL A 7 -4.66 26.39 0.22
N GLN A 8 -4.42 26.63 -1.07
CA GLN A 8 -5.41 26.33 -2.11
C GLN A 8 -5.62 24.81 -2.25
N ALA A 9 -4.52 24.04 -2.22
CA ALA A 9 -4.57 22.60 -2.34
C ALA A 9 -5.31 21.96 -1.16
N ALA A 10 -5.00 22.35 0.08
CA ALA A 10 -5.68 21.90 1.29
C ALA A 10 -7.19 22.21 1.25
N THR A 11 -7.57 23.41 0.83
CA THR A 11 -8.98 23.83 0.69
C THR A 11 -9.71 22.98 -0.34
N ARG A 12 -9.11 22.75 -1.51
CA ARG A 12 -9.68 21.89 -2.56
C ARG A 12 -9.80 20.45 -2.08
N THR A 13 -8.79 19.92 -1.39
CA THR A 13 -8.80 18.56 -0.86
C THR A 13 -9.95 18.34 0.12
N ARG A 14 -10.29 19.30 0.98
CA ARG A 14 -11.47 19.20 1.87
C ARG A 14 -12.79 19.06 1.11
N VAL A 15 -12.91 19.67 -0.06
CA VAL A 15 -14.09 19.49 -0.92
C VAL A 15 -14.12 18.07 -1.50
N LEU A 16 -12.96 17.54 -1.88
CA LEU A 16 -12.82 16.17 -2.38
C LEU A 16 -13.09 15.11 -1.30
N GLU A 17 -12.69 15.36 -0.04
CA GLU A 17 -12.95 14.46 1.08
C GLU A 17 -14.44 14.20 1.29
N LYS A 18 -15.32 15.18 1.00
CA LYS A 18 -16.78 15.01 1.06
C LYS A 18 -17.33 14.03 0.03
N LYS A 19 -16.54 13.69 -0.99
CA LYS A 19 -16.90 12.78 -2.08
C LYS A 19 -16.41 11.36 -1.87
N LEU A 20 -15.61 11.12 -0.81
CA LEU A 20 -15.22 9.78 -0.40
C LEU A 20 -16.46 8.94 -0.08
N LEU A 21 -16.35 7.63 -0.31
CA LEU A 21 -17.40 6.68 0.02
C LEU A 21 -17.62 6.66 1.53
N SER A 22 -18.88 6.86 1.93
CA SER A 22 -19.28 6.72 3.32
C SER A 22 -19.43 5.26 3.70
N LYS A 23 -19.29 4.97 5.00
CA LYS A 23 -19.57 3.64 5.56
C LYS A 23 -20.94 3.10 5.15
N ALA A 24 -21.99 3.92 5.23
CA ALA A 24 -23.34 3.53 4.83
C ALA A 24 -23.43 3.13 3.34
N ARG A 25 -22.69 3.81 2.46
CA ARG A 25 -22.65 3.45 1.04
C ARG A 25 -21.89 2.14 0.82
N VAL A 26 -20.79 1.93 1.53
CA VAL A 26 -20.05 0.66 1.51
C VAL A 26 -20.88 -0.50 2.04
N ASP A 27 -21.61 -0.32 3.15
CA ASP A 27 -22.52 -1.34 3.68
C ASP A 27 -23.61 -1.71 2.65
N ARG A 28 -24.20 -0.71 1.95
CA ARG A 28 -25.13 -0.99 0.84
C ARG A 28 -24.49 -1.81 -0.28
N MET A 29 -23.22 -1.58 -0.62
CA MET A 29 -22.51 -2.40 -1.62
C MET A 29 -22.21 -3.82 -1.12
N ILE A 30 -21.96 -3.98 0.18
CA ILE A 30 -21.77 -5.29 0.81
C ILE A 30 -23.07 -6.10 0.80
N ASP A 31 -24.21 -5.44 0.98
CA ASP A 31 -25.52 -6.10 1.00
C ASP A 31 -26.13 -6.27 -0.41
N ALA A 32 -25.56 -5.64 -1.42
CA ALA A 32 -25.96 -5.78 -2.82
C ALA A 32 -25.97 -7.25 -3.27
N LYS A 33 -26.92 -7.63 -4.13
CA LYS A 33 -27.09 -9.01 -4.58
C LYS A 33 -25.92 -9.52 -5.42
N ASP A 34 -25.42 -8.67 -6.31
CA ASP A 34 -24.38 -8.99 -7.27
C ASP A 34 -23.51 -7.77 -7.57
N ILE A 35 -22.46 -7.99 -8.37
CA ILE A 35 -21.51 -6.95 -8.75
C ILE A 35 -22.14 -5.86 -9.63
N GLY A 36 -23.15 -6.21 -10.44
CA GLY A 36 -23.88 -5.25 -11.26
C GLY A 36 -24.66 -4.24 -10.42
N GLU A 37 -25.24 -4.66 -9.31
CA GLU A 37 -25.84 -3.75 -8.33
C GLU A 37 -24.79 -2.86 -7.64
N VAL A 38 -23.59 -3.37 -7.37
CA VAL A 38 -22.47 -2.53 -6.87
C VAL A 38 -22.10 -1.47 -7.90
N PHE A 39 -22.06 -1.79 -9.20
CA PHE A 39 -21.80 -0.80 -10.26
C PHE A 39 -22.86 0.29 -10.33
N LYS A 40 -24.14 -0.04 -10.12
CA LYS A 40 -25.22 0.96 -10.01
C LYS A 40 -25.03 1.90 -8.83
N ILE A 41 -24.58 1.38 -7.68
CA ILE A 41 -24.27 2.24 -6.52
C ILE A 41 -23.06 3.13 -6.83
N LEU A 42 -22.04 2.60 -7.51
CA LEU A 42 -20.85 3.37 -7.89
C LEU A 42 -21.14 4.44 -8.95
N SER A 43 -22.12 4.26 -9.83
CA SER A 43 -22.48 5.27 -10.82
C SER A 43 -23.11 6.53 -10.22
N GLU A 44 -23.51 6.49 -8.95
CA GLU A 44 -23.96 7.64 -8.15
C GLU A 44 -22.82 8.36 -7.42
N THR A 45 -21.57 8.04 -7.74
CA THR A 45 -20.37 8.54 -7.02
C THR A 45 -19.33 9.10 -7.99
N ASP A 46 -18.18 9.54 -7.47
CA ASP A 46 -17.06 9.98 -8.30
C ASP A 46 -16.51 8.87 -9.23
N TYR A 47 -16.90 7.61 -9.03
CA TYR A 47 -16.58 6.49 -9.91
C TYR A 47 -17.47 6.40 -11.16
N ALA A 48 -18.48 7.27 -11.32
CA ALA A 48 -19.43 7.18 -12.43
C ALA A 48 -18.77 7.11 -13.80
N ASN A 49 -17.75 7.95 -14.05
CA ASN A 49 -17.02 7.95 -15.31
C ASN A 49 -16.23 6.64 -15.54
N ALA A 50 -15.70 6.05 -14.47
CA ALA A 50 -14.97 4.79 -14.54
C ALA A 50 -15.91 3.60 -14.81
N VAL A 51 -17.15 3.66 -14.30
CA VAL A 51 -18.19 2.64 -14.51
C VAL A 51 -18.76 2.72 -15.93
N ALA A 52 -18.94 3.92 -16.48
CA ALA A 52 -19.58 4.14 -17.79
C ALA A 52 -18.87 3.45 -18.97
N GLY A 53 -17.57 3.14 -18.83
CA GLY A 53 -16.76 2.50 -19.86
C GLY A 53 -16.73 0.97 -19.82
N ILE A 54 -17.56 0.32 -19.00
CA ILE A 54 -17.46 -1.13 -18.75
C ILE A 54 -18.62 -1.92 -19.32
N SER A 55 -18.27 -3.03 -19.94
CA SER A 55 -19.20 -3.95 -20.60
C SER A 55 -19.32 -5.31 -19.89
N ARG A 56 -18.38 -5.66 -18.99
CA ARG A 56 -18.36 -6.95 -18.29
C ARG A 56 -18.03 -6.81 -16.81
N ASP A 57 -18.66 -7.66 -16.00
CA ASP A 57 -18.46 -7.73 -14.55
C ASP A 57 -17.00 -7.98 -14.13
N GLU A 58 -16.26 -8.75 -14.93
CA GLU A 58 -14.86 -9.12 -14.69
C GLU A 58 -13.90 -7.93 -14.85
N ASP A 59 -14.34 -6.85 -15.50
CA ASP A 59 -13.53 -5.66 -15.78
C ASP A 59 -13.48 -4.67 -14.60
N TYR A 60 -13.92 -5.05 -13.40
CA TYR A 60 -13.92 -4.17 -12.23
C TYR A 60 -12.53 -3.59 -11.90
N GLU A 61 -11.44 -4.31 -12.18
CA GLU A 61 -10.08 -3.79 -12.01
C GLU A 61 -9.79 -2.58 -12.93
N ASN A 62 -10.47 -2.48 -14.08
CA ASN A 62 -10.36 -1.30 -14.93
C ASN A 62 -11.00 -0.07 -14.27
N ILE A 63 -12.09 -0.22 -13.49
CA ILE A 63 -12.67 0.87 -12.68
C ILE A 63 -11.64 1.36 -11.68
N LEU A 64 -11.07 0.43 -10.92
CA LEU A 64 -10.16 0.73 -9.84
C LEU A 64 -8.86 1.34 -10.38
N SER A 65 -8.33 0.81 -11.47
CA SER A 65 -7.14 1.32 -12.16
C SER A 65 -7.39 2.71 -12.78
N HIS A 66 -8.56 2.93 -13.38
CA HIS A 66 -8.93 4.24 -13.91
C HIS A 66 -9.00 5.28 -12.79
N GLU A 67 -9.69 4.97 -11.70
CA GLU A 67 -9.81 5.88 -10.56
C GLU A 67 -8.44 6.17 -9.93
N LEU A 68 -7.61 5.14 -9.74
CA LEU A 68 -6.25 5.30 -9.22
C LEU A 68 -5.47 6.31 -10.07
N LYS A 69 -5.46 6.14 -11.40
CA LYS A 69 -4.78 7.08 -12.32
C LYS A 69 -5.33 8.49 -12.23
N ARG A 70 -6.67 8.62 -12.19
CA ARG A 70 -7.34 9.92 -12.09
C ARG A 70 -6.95 10.66 -10.82
N VAL A 71 -6.99 9.96 -9.67
CA VAL A 71 -6.66 10.53 -8.37
C VAL A 71 -5.20 10.97 -8.31
N TYR A 72 -4.27 10.10 -8.72
CA TYR A 72 -2.85 10.44 -8.73
C TYR A 72 -2.56 11.63 -9.64
N LYS A 73 -3.13 11.67 -10.85
CA LYS A 73 -3.00 12.82 -11.76
C LYS A 73 -3.50 14.11 -11.09
N MET A 74 -4.69 14.09 -10.52
CA MET A 74 -5.29 15.26 -9.85
C MET A 74 -4.44 15.73 -8.66
N MET A 75 -3.90 14.80 -7.86
CA MET A 75 -3.04 15.15 -6.73
C MET A 75 -1.70 15.73 -7.18
N ARG A 76 -1.11 15.24 -8.28
CA ARG A 76 0.10 15.82 -8.87
C ARG A 76 -0.11 17.24 -9.38
N GLU A 77 -1.28 17.53 -9.95
CA GLU A 77 -1.67 18.87 -10.40
C GLU A 77 -1.90 19.85 -9.23
N MET A 78 -2.27 19.33 -8.05
CA MET A 78 -2.54 20.12 -6.86
C MET A 78 -1.33 20.29 -5.93
N ALA A 79 -0.41 19.33 -5.92
CA ALA A 79 0.75 19.35 -5.04
C ALA A 79 1.84 20.29 -5.56
N LYS A 80 2.29 21.22 -4.70
CA LYS A 80 3.42 22.11 -5.00
C LYS A 80 4.71 21.31 -5.15
N ASP A 81 4.96 20.39 -4.22
CA ASP A 81 6.09 19.48 -4.23
C ASP A 81 5.60 18.06 -4.52
N GLN A 82 6.15 17.45 -5.56
CA GLN A 82 5.72 16.12 -6.01
C GLN A 82 6.00 15.03 -4.97
N VAL A 83 6.98 15.22 -4.08
CA VAL A 83 7.33 14.28 -3.00
C VAL A 83 6.12 13.85 -2.17
N VAL A 84 5.15 14.75 -1.95
CA VAL A 84 3.92 14.47 -1.19
C VAL A 84 3.10 13.35 -1.83
N VAL A 85 3.03 13.34 -3.16
CA VAL A 85 2.36 12.31 -3.95
C VAL A 85 3.27 11.10 -4.14
N ASP A 86 4.57 11.36 -4.33
CA ASP A 86 5.57 10.33 -4.60
C ASP A 86 5.75 9.35 -3.45
N LEU A 87 5.58 9.78 -2.20
CA LEU A 87 5.55 8.91 -1.02
C LEU A 87 4.51 7.78 -1.17
N MET A 88 3.36 8.05 -1.80
CA MET A 88 2.33 7.04 -2.04
C MET A 88 2.57 6.31 -3.37
N ALA A 89 3.11 7.01 -4.38
CA ALA A 89 3.35 6.47 -5.72
C ALA A 89 4.51 5.47 -5.78
N LEU A 90 5.54 5.62 -4.95
CA LEU A 90 6.82 4.92 -5.05
C LEU A 90 6.68 3.39 -5.06
N LYS A 91 5.72 2.86 -4.31
CA LYS A 91 5.43 1.42 -4.29
C LYS A 91 5.08 0.85 -5.68
N TYR A 92 4.50 1.68 -6.55
CA TYR A 92 4.16 1.29 -7.91
C TYR A 92 5.39 1.23 -8.82
N ASP A 93 6.40 2.08 -8.60
CA ASP A 93 7.69 1.95 -9.29
C ASP A 93 8.36 0.63 -8.91
N TYR A 94 8.50 0.34 -7.61
CA TYR A 94 9.10 -0.92 -7.16
C TYR A 94 8.29 -2.16 -7.54
N HIS A 95 6.96 -2.07 -7.58
CA HIS A 95 6.11 -3.11 -8.16
C HIS A 95 6.45 -3.33 -9.64
N ASN A 96 6.52 -2.26 -10.43
CA ASN A 96 6.86 -2.35 -11.85
C ASN A 96 8.28 -2.90 -12.08
N LEU A 97 9.25 -2.56 -11.23
CA LEU A 97 10.60 -3.14 -11.25
C LEU A 97 10.58 -4.65 -10.99
N LYS A 98 9.82 -5.11 -9.99
CA LYS A 98 9.63 -6.56 -9.72
C LYS A 98 9.04 -7.27 -10.93
N VAL A 99 7.99 -6.68 -11.53
CA VAL A 99 7.34 -7.24 -12.72
C VAL A 99 8.33 -7.29 -13.89
N LEU A 100 9.10 -6.23 -14.14
CA LEU A 100 10.10 -6.16 -15.21
C LEU A 100 11.16 -7.25 -15.09
N VAL A 101 11.78 -7.38 -13.92
CA VAL A 101 12.83 -8.39 -13.74
C VAL A 101 12.24 -9.80 -13.89
N LYS A 102 11.06 -10.05 -13.31
CA LYS A 102 10.38 -11.36 -13.44
C LYS A 102 9.99 -11.67 -14.88
N GLU A 103 9.47 -10.70 -15.63
CA GLU A 103 9.15 -10.82 -17.05
C GLU A 103 10.38 -11.29 -17.85
N ARG A 104 11.54 -10.64 -17.64
CA ARG A 104 12.77 -10.99 -18.37
C ARG A 104 13.39 -12.30 -17.92
N LYS A 105 13.43 -12.57 -16.61
CA LYS A 105 14.04 -13.79 -16.08
C LYS A 105 13.17 -15.05 -16.27
N LEU A 106 11.85 -14.89 -16.33
CA LEU A 106 10.92 -16.00 -16.55
C LEU A 106 10.48 -16.15 -18.01
N ASN A 107 10.89 -15.22 -18.89
CA ASN A 107 10.51 -15.16 -20.30
C ASN A 107 8.99 -15.23 -20.52
N LYS A 108 8.24 -14.40 -19.80
CA LYS A 108 6.78 -14.31 -19.87
C LYS A 108 6.36 -12.86 -20.04
N ASP A 109 5.39 -12.60 -20.91
CA ASP A 109 4.75 -11.29 -20.99
C ASP A 109 3.93 -11.02 -19.72
N LEU A 110 4.38 -10.05 -18.94
CA LEU A 110 3.72 -9.57 -17.73
C LEU A 110 3.31 -8.09 -17.87
N SER A 111 3.31 -7.54 -19.08
CA SER A 111 3.07 -6.13 -19.35
C SER A 111 1.74 -5.61 -18.76
N LYS A 112 0.71 -6.46 -18.72
CA LYS A 112 -0.59 -6.16 -18.11
C LYS A 112 -0.54 -5.92 -16.59
N LEU A 113 0.54 -6.33 -15.91
CA LEU A 113 0.72 -6.15 -14.48
C LEU A 113 1.37 -4.81 -14.12
N TYR A 114 1.81 -4.02 -15.11
CA TYR A 114 2.36 -2.69 -14.86
C TYR A 114 1.28 -1.70 -14.44
N ILE A 115 1.64 -0.86 -13.47
CA ILE A 115 0.76 0.16 -12.90
C ILE A 115 1.33 1.54 -13.23
N PRO A 116 0.66 2.35 -14.08
CA PRO A 116 1.21 3.61 -14.59
C PRO A 116 0.88 4.79 -13.66
N VAL A 117 1.20 4.67 -12.37
CA VAL A 117 1.04 5.75 -11.37
C VAL A 117 2.30 5.94 -10.52
N GLY A 118 3.46 5.59 -11.06
CA GLY A 118 4.76 5.75 -10.40
C GLY A 118 5.25 7.20 -10.32
N THR A 119 6.44 7.37 -9.77
CA THR A 119 7.15 8.66 -9.61
C THR A 119 7.87 9.09 -10.89
N THR A 120 8.18 8.13 -11.78
CA THR A 120 8.96 8.38 -13.00
C THR A 120 8.30 7.77 -14.24
N ASP A 121 8.81 8.13 -15.43
CA ASP A 121 8.43 7.44 -16.66
C ASP A 121 9.07 6.04 -16.69
N PHE A 122 8.30 5.05 -16.23
CA PHE A 122 8.74 3.65 -16.16
C PHE A 122 9.26 3.09 -17.48
N ARG A 123 8.82 3.61 -18.64
CA ARG A 123 9.33 3.18 -19.94
C ARG A 123 10.83 3.43 -20.07
N LYS A 124 11.33 4.55 -19.54
CA LYS A 124 12.78 4.85 -19.54
C LYS A 124 13.56 3.81 -18.75
N ILE A 125 13.05 3.40 -17.58
CA ILE A 125 13.71 2.38 -16.75
C ILE A 125 13.68 1.02 -17.46
N ARG A 126 12.55 0.65 -18.05
CA ARG A 126 12.41 -0.57 -18.83
C ARG A 126 13.40 -0.61 -19.99
N ASP A 127 13.43 0.42 -20.82
CA ASP A 127 14.26 0.45 -22.02
C ASP A 127 15.75 0.43 -21.63
N ALA A 128 16.15 1.22 -20.62
CA ALA A 128 17.50 1.19 -20.03
C ALA A 128 17.91 -0.19 -19.49
N PHE A 129 16.99 -0.91 -18.83
CA PHE A 129 17.23 -2.26 -18.35
C PHE A 129 17.41 -3.26 -19.49
N ILE A 130 16.60 -3.13 -20.55
CA ILE A 130 16.67 -3.98 -21.74
C ILE A 130 17.98 -3.78 -22.49
N GLU A 131 18.42 -2.54 -22.63
CA GLU A 131 19.68 -2.16 -23.28
C GLU A 131 20.92 -2.44 -22.42
N GLY A 132 20.73 -2.78 -21.14
CA GLY A 132 21.83 -3.03 -20.21
C GLY A 132 22.58 -1.76 -19.79
N ASN A 133 21.96 -0.58 -19.91
CA ASN A 133 22.56 0.70 -19.59
C ASN A 133 21.69 1.51 -18.61
N LEU A 134 21.96 1.39 -17.31
CA LEU A 134 21.23 2.08 -16.24
C LEU A 134 21.87 3.41 -15.81
N ARG A 135 22.82 3.97 -16.58
CA ARG A 135 23.59 5.17 -16.17
C ARG A 135 22.70 6.38 -15.88
N ASP A 136 21.68 6.60 -16.71
CA ASP A 136 20.76 7.73 -16.59
C ASP A 136 19.55 7.43 -15.69
N ILE A 137 19.49 6.24 -15.08
CA ILE A 137 18.46 5.88 -14.11
C ILE A 137 18.86 6.38 -12.72
N GLN A 138 17.86 6.87 -11.98
CA GLN A 138 18.03 7.33 -10.61
C GLN A 138 18.78 6.28 -9.77
N PRO A 139 19.78 6.69 -8.95
CA PRO A 139 20.62 5.76 -8.19
C PRO A 139 19.83 4.73 -7.37
N GLU A 140 18.77 5.14 -6.68
CA GLU A 140 17.96 4.24 -5.85
C GLU A 140 17.32 3.08 -6.64
N PHE A 141 16.90 3.32 -7.89
CA PHE A 141 16.35 2.26 -8.75
C PHE A 141 17.46 1.44 -9.41
N ARG A 142 18.54 2.08 -9.86
CA ARG A 142 19.69 1.38 -10.45
C ARG A 142 20.28 0.36 -9.46
N GLU A 143 20.59 0.80 -8.25
CA GLU A 143 21.15 -0.08 -7.21
C GLU A 143 20.21 -1.26 -6.90
N ALA A 144 18.90 -1.01 -6.85
CA ALA A 144 17.92 -2.05 -6.59
C ALA A 144 17.89 -3.11 -7.72
N ILE A 145 17.92 -2.66 -8.98
CA ILE A 145 17.96 -3.56 -10.15
C ILE A 145 19.26 -4.36 -10.16
N GLU A 146 20.40 -3.71 -9.97
CA GLU A 146 21.72 -4.36 -9.97
C GLU A 146 21.83 -5.43 -8.87
N ALA A 147 21.40 -5.09 -7.65
CA ALA A 147 21.40 -6.04 -6.53
C ALA A 147 20.53 -7.28 -6.81
N VAL A 148 19.34 -7.08 -7.37
CA VAL A 148 18.44 -8.19 -7.72
C VAL A 148 19.02 -9.05 -8.84
N VAL A 149 19.58 -8.43 -9.89
CA VAL A 149 20.16 -9.18 -11.01
C VAL A 149 21.35 -10.02 -10.53
N GLN A 150 22.25 -9.44 -9.74
CA GLN A 150 23.39 -10.14 -9.17
C GLN A 150 22.97 -11.31 -8.29
N ASP A 151 22.01 -11.09 -7.38
CA ASP A 151 21.50 -12.15 -6.51
C ASP A 151 20.83 -13.28 -7.30
N PHE A 152 20.01 -12.92 -8.29
CA PHE A 152 19.29 -13.90 -9.10
C PHE A 152 20.23 -14.71 -10.01
N GLU A 153 21.38 -14.16 -10.43
CA GLU A 153 22.37 -14.94 -11.16
C GLU A 153 22.98 -16.08 -10.34
N VAL A 154 23.07 -15.93 -9.02
CA VAL A 154 23.62 -16.95 -8.12
C VAL A 154 22.53 -17.88 -7.59
N ASN A 155 21.45 -17.33 -7.04
CA ASN A 155 20.46 -18.10 -6.27
C ASN A 155 19.31 -18.65 -7.11
N LYS A 156 19.00 -18.01 -8.25
CA LYS A 156 17.88 -18.37 -9.15
C LYS A 156 16.51 -18.49 -8.44
N ASP A 157 16.32 -17.84 -7.30
CA ASP A 157 15.09 -17.87 -6.50
C ASP A 157 14.23 -16.62 -6.75
N PRO A 158 13.03 -16.75 -7.36
CA PRO A 158 12.12 -15.63 -7.59
C PRO A 158 11.63 -14.95 -6.31
N GLN A 159 11.64 -15.62 -5.16
CA GLN A 159 11.25 -15.04 -3.87
C GLN A 159 12.24 -13.95 -3.43
N ARG A 160 13.53 -14.12 -3.75
CA ARG A 160 14.58 -13.16 -3.40
C ARG A 160 14.44 -11.85 -4.16
N ILE A 161 13.89 -11.88 -5.38
CA ILE A 161 13.55 -10.68 -6.15
C ILE A 161 12.62 -9.77 -5.33
N ASP A 162 11.56 -10.33 -4.74
CA ASP A 162 10.61 -9.56 -3.95
C ASP A 162 11.25 -8.99 -2.69
N ILE A 163 12.00 -9.82 -1.95
CA ILE A 163 12.65 -9.44 -0.68
C ILE A 163 13.63 -8.29 -0.87
N ILE A 164 14.49 -8.39 -1.90
CA ILE A 164 15.50 -7.36 -2.16
C ILE A 164 14.82 -6.07 -2.58
N PHE A 165 13.89 -6.11 -3.54
CA PHE A 165 13.17 -4.90 -3.95
C PHE A 165 12.36 -4.27 -2.81
N ASP A 166 11.73 -5.06 -1.94
CA ASP A 166 11.04 -4.54 -0.75
C ASP A 166 12.00 -3.79 0.18
N ARG A 167 13.20 -4.33 0.42
CA ARG A 167 14.22 -3.65 1.24
C ARG A 167 14.63 -2.31 0.64
N PHE A 168 14.88 -2.27 -0.68
CA PHE A 168 15.21 -1.01 -1.36
C PHE A 168 14.04 -0.02 -1.34
N TYR A 169 12.81 -0.51 -1.56
CA TYR A 169 11.60 0.30 -1.49
C TYR A 169 11.45 0.99 -0.14
N PHE A 170 11.48 0.24 0.97
CA PHE A 170 11.28 0.84 2.29
C PHE A 170 12.43 1.74 2.72
N ARG A 171 13.67 1.45 2.30
CA ARG A 171 14.81 2.35 2.52
C ARG A 171 14.63 3.67 1.78
N HIS A 172 14.22 3.61 0.50
CA HIS A 172 13.97 4.79 -0.32
C HIS A 172 12.77 5.60 0.22
N LEU A 173 11.67 4.92 0.55
CA LEU A 173 10.48 5.55 1.11
C LEU A 173 10.76 6.26 2.43
N PHE A 174 11.51 5.62 3.33
CA PHE A 174 11.89 6.21 4.61
C PHE A 174 12.75 7.47 4.41
N LYS A 175 13.79 7.39 3.57
CA LYS A 175 14.63 8.55 3.22
C LYS A 175 13.79 9.71 2.67
N MET A 176 12.89 9.44 1.72
CA MET A 176 11.98 10.45 1.17
C MET A 176 11.10 11.09 2.26
N ALA A 177 10.56 10.28 3.17
CA ALA A 177 9.72 10.77 4.25
C ALA A 177 10.50 11.67 5.22
N GLU A 178 11.71 11.27 5.62
CA GLU A 178 12.58 12.08 6.48
C GLU A 178 12.97 13.42 5.82
N GLU A 179 13.31 13.40 4.53
CA GLU A 179 13.68 14.61 3.78
C GLU A 179 12.55 15.64 3.70
N THR A 180 11.28 15.23 3.85
CA THR A 180 10.17 16.19 3.93
C THR A 180 10.16 17.02 5.21
N GLY A 181 10.74 16.51 6.30
CA GLY A 181 10.67 17.10 7.64
C GLY A 181 9.27 17.10 8.26
N ILE A 182 8.33 16.30 7.75
CA ILE A 182 6.94 16.26 8.21
C ILE A 182 6.71 15.00 9.03
N GLN A 183 6.44 15.19 10.33
CA GLN A 183 6.34 14.09 11.29
C GLN A 183 5.29 13.04 10.90
N LEU A 184 4.13 13.45 10.36
CA LEU A 184 3.09 12.53 9.91
C LEU A 184 3.62 11.54 8.86
N PHE A 185 4.44 12.00 7.91
CA PHE A 185 4.94 11.15 6.83
C PHE A 185 5.98 10.16 7.34
N VAL A 186 6.88 10.61 8.21
CA VAL A 186 7.86 9.75 8.88
C VAL A 186 7.13 8.70 9.72
N ASP A 187 6.20 9.12 10.58
CA ASP A 187 5.42 8.22 11.42
C ASP A 187 4.66 7.17 10.60
N TYR A 188 4.01 7.59 9.52
CA TYR A 188 3.29 6.69 8.61
C TYR A 188 4.20 5.58 8.07
N VAL A 189 5.39 5.94 7.60
CA VAL A 189 6.34 4.98 7.03
C VAL A 189 6.91 4.05 8.10
N LYS A 190 7.33 4.59 9.25
CA LYS A 190 7.89 3.78 10.35
C LYS A 190 6.86 2.81 10.93
N ASP A 191 5.64 3.28 11.15
CA ASP A 191 4.55 2.46 11.67
C ASP A 191 4.18 1.35 10.66
N MET A 192 4.16 1.67 9.35
CA MET A 192 3.94 0.68 8.29
C MET A 192 5.05 -0.40 8.28
N ILE A 193 6.32 0.00 8.44
CA ILE A 193 7.46 -0.93 8.53
C ILE A 193 7.28 -1.87 9.72
N ASP A 194 6.92 -1.36 10.89
CA ASP A 194 6.70 -2.17 12.10
C ASP A 194 5.62 -3.24 11.89
N PHE A 195 4.46 -2.86 11.33
CA PHE A 195 3.39 -3.80 11.00
C PHE A 195 3.87 -4.87 10.00
N ILE A 196 4.61 -4.47 8.96
CA ILE A 196 5.08 -5.39 7.92
C ILE A 196 6.11 -6.36 8.48
N ASN A 197 7.01 -5.92 9.34
CA ASN A 197 8.01 -6.76 9.99
C ASN A 197 7.34 -7.83 10.87
N ILE A 198 6.37 -7.44 11.69
CA ILE A 198 5.64 -8.37 12.58
C ILE A 198 4.78 -9.33 11.77
N LYS A 199 4.07 -8.86 10.73
CA LYS A 199 3.33 -9.74 9.81
C LYS A 199 4.27 -10.73 9.12
N SER A 200 5.43 -10.28 8.69
CA SER A 200 6.43 -11.10 8.01
C SER A 200 7.02 -12.15 8.94
N SER A 201 7.32 -11.81 10.20
CA SER A 201 7.83 -12.78 11.18
C SER A 201 6.83 -13.92 11.43
N ILE A 202 5.55 -13.61 11.61
CA ILE A 202 4.49 -14.62 11.77
C ILE A 202 4.37 -15.49 10.51
N ARG A 203 4.39 -14.87 9.32
CA ARG A 203 4.33 -15.60 8.04
C ARG A 203 5.48 -16.59 7.90
N LEU A 204 6.71 -16.15 8.19
CA LEU A 204 7.92 -16.98 8.05
C LEU A 204 7.92 -18.14 9.04
N LYS A 205 7.50 -17.91 10.28
CA LYS A 205 7.30 -18.97 11.28
C LYS A 205 6.32 -20.04 10.76
N LYS A 206 5.18 -19.60 10.19
CA LYS A 206 4.17 -20.52 9.61
C LYS A 206 4.70 -21.31 8.41
N GLN A 207 5.67 -20.76 7.68
CA GLN A 207 6.34 -21.42 6.56
C GLN A 207 7.52 -22.31 6.99
N GLY A 208 7.81 -22.41 8.30
CA GLY A 208 8.94 -23.19 8.81
C GLY A 208 10.31 -22.62 8.44
N LYS A 209 10.39 -21.31 8.13
CA LYS A 209 11.65 -20.61 7.87
C LYS A 209 12.36 -20.32 9.19
N ASP A 210 13.68 -20.21 9.14
CA ASP A 210 14.53 -20.01 10.31
C ASP A 210 14.80 -18.52 10.62
N MET A 211 15.53 -18.28 11.72
CA MET A 211 15.90 -16.92 12.12
C MET A 211 16.85 -16.24 11.12
N SER A 212 17.70 -16.99 10.42
CA SER A 212 18.61 -16.42 9.43
C SER A 212 17.82 -15.79 8.27
N PHE A 213 16.80 -16.49 7.78
CA PHE A 213 15.91 -15.97 6.75
C PHE A 213 15.05 -14.80 7.24
N LEU A 214 14.61 -14.82 8.52
CA LEU A 214 13.94 -13.66 9.11
C LEU A 214 14.84 -12.42 9.06
N GLU A 215 16.11 -12.56 9.43
CA GLU A 215 17.06 -11.46 9.44
C GLU A 215 17.20 -10.79 8.06
N GLU A 216 17.14 -11.58 6.97
CA GLU A 216 17.15 -11.07 5.60
C GLU A 216 15.85 -10.35 5.21
N VAL A 217 14.70 -10.76 5.74
CA VAL A 217 13.39 -10.21 5.37
C VAL A 217 13.03 -8.95 6.15
N LEU A 218 13.55 -8.80 7.38
CA LEU A 218 13.24 -7.66 8.23
C LEU A 218 13.73 -6.34 7.60
N LEU A 219 12.81 -5.39 7.56
CA LEU A 219 13.00 -4.05 7.03
C LEU A 219 13.58 -3.14 8.13
N PRO A 220 14.57 -2.28 7.80
CA PRO A 220 15.12 -1.33 8.75
C PRO A 220 14.20 -0.12 8.96
N ASN A 221 14.55 0.75 9.91
CA ASN A 221 13.93 2.07 10.14
C ASN A 221 12.49 2.07 10.67
N GLY A 222 12.03 0.95 11.24
CA GLY A 222 10.80 0.93 12.06
C GLY A 222 10.98 1.66 13.40
N ASN A 223 9.92 1.74 14.21
CA ASN A 223 10.06 2.17 15.61
C ASN A 223 10.44 1.01 16.53
N ILE A 224 10.19 -0.23 16.12
CA ILE A 224 10.55 -1.43 16.86
C ILE A 224 11.92 -1.89 16.38
N ASP A 225 12.85 -2.03 17.32
CA ASP A 225 14.18 -2.53 17.02
C ASP A 225 14.12 -3.95 16.41
N LYS A 226 14.95 -4.19 15.40
CA LYS A 226 15.03 -5.47 14.69
C LYS A 226 15.27 -6.63 15.64
N ASP A 227 16.12 -6.45 16.65
CA ASP A 227 16.48 -7.46 17.62
C ASP A 227 15.27 -7.85 18.49
N VAL A 228 14.42 -6.87 18.84
CA VAL A 228 13.17 -7.13 19.57
C VAL A 228 12.25 -8.03 18.74
N ILE A 229 12.17 -7.78 17.43
CA ILE A 229 11.34 -8.59 16.52
C ILE A 229 11.94 -10.01 16.38
N MET A 230 13.25 -10.13 16.23
CA MET A 230 13.95 -11.42 16.15
C MET A 230 13.77 -12.24 17.44
N MET A 231 13.91 -11.63 18.61
CA MET A 231 13.64 -12.28 19.90
C MET A 231 12.19 -12.78 20.02
N SER A 232 11.24 -12.12 19.35
CA SER A 232 9.83 -12.53 19.35
C SER A 232 9.48 -13.61 18.34
N PHE A 233 10.42 -14.06 17.50
CA PHE A 233 10.10 -14.98 16.39
C PHE A 233 9.44 -16.27 16.86
N ASN A 234 9.87 -16.80 18.00
CA ASN A 234 9.32 -18.01 18.60
C ASN A 234 8.18 -17.76 19.59
N ASP A 235 7.82 -16.51 19.86
CA ASP A 235 6.74 -16.16 20.80
C ASP A 235 5.37 -16.73 20.37
N SER A 236 4.54 -17.05 21.36
CA SER A 236 3.10 -17.23 21.15
C SER A 236 2.45 -15.88 20.83
N VAL A 237 1.23 -15.90 20.29
CA VAL A 237 0.50 -14.64 20.03
C VAL A 237 0.28 -13.83 21.32
N ASP A 238 0.04 -14.48 22.45
CA ASP A 238 -0.14 -13.82 23.75
C ASP A 238 1.13 -13.11 24.25
N ASN A 239 2.29 -13.74 24.02
CA ASN A 239 3.59 -13.13 24.32
C ASN A 239 3.86 -11.94 23.39
N MET A 240 3.53 -12.05 22.11
CA MET A 240 3.65 -10.94 21.15
C MET A 240 2.75 -9.76 21.57
N ILE A 241 1.49 -10.00 21.95
CA ILE A 241 0.57 -8.97 22.48
C ILE A 241 1.21 -8.25 23.67
N THR A 242 1.73 -9.01 24.64
CA THR A 242 2.36 -8.44 25.83
C THR A 242 3.60 -7.61 25.50
N ARG A 243 4.42 -8.09 24.56
CA ARG A 243 5.66 -7.43 24.11
C ARG A 243 5.37 -6.12 23.38
N TYR A 244 4.36 -6.09 22.53
CA TYR A 244 4.14 -4.97 21.62
C TYR A 244 3.12 -3.93 22.11
N LYS A 245 2.38 -4.18 23.19
CA LYS A 245 1.30 -3.32 23.68
C LYS A 245 1.67 -1.85 23.93
N ASN A 246 2.92 -1.58 24.32
CA ASN A 246 3.40 -0.24 24.69
C ASN A 246 4.02 0.53 23.52
N TYR A 247 4.16 -0.09 22.35
CA TYR A 247 4.61 0.62 21.16
C TYR A 247 3.46 1.46 20.57
N ARG A 248 3.83 2.44 19.75
CA ARG A 248 2.88 3.33 19.07
C ARG A 248 1.79 2.58 18.31
N ILE A 249 2.16 1.55 17.56
CA ILE A 249 1.20 0.70 16.83
C ILE A 249 0.47 -0.33 17.71
N GLY A 250 0.88 -0.48 18.97
CA GLY A 250 0.49 -1.53 19.90
C GLY A 250 -1.03 -1.73 19.98
N PRO A 251 -1.84 -0.70 20.26
CA PRO A 251 -3.29 -0.84 20.39
C PRO A 251 -3.98 -1.43 19.14
N SER A 252 -3.55 -1.08 17.93
CA SER A 252 -4.13 -1.64 16.70
C SER A 252 -3.55 -3.03 16.39
N LEU A 253 -2.24 -3.20 16.59
CA LEU A 253 -1.57 -4.48 16.41
C LEU A 253 -2.17 -5.57 17.30
N MET A 254 -2.49 -5.26 18.56
CA MET A 254 -3.13 -6.20 19.49
C MET A 254 -4.44 -6.73 18.92
N LYS A 255 -5.32 -5.86 18.41
CA LYS A 255 -6.57 -6.28 17.77
C LYS A 255 -6.32 -7.18 16.55
N GLY A 256 -5.29 -6.87 15.76
CA GLY A 256 -4.87 -7.71 14.64
C GLY A 256 -4.34 -9.07 15.05
N LEU A 257 -3.54 -9.13 16.12
CA LEU A 257 -3.03 -10.38 16.69
C LEU A 257 -4.14 -11.23 17.30
N GLU A 258 -5.10 -10.63 18.00
CA GLU A 258 -6.28 -11.31 18.54
C GLU A 258 -7.16 -11.90 17.42
N SER A 259 -7.39 -11.13 16.35
CA SER A 259 -8.12 -11.60 15.17
C SER A 259 -7.38 -12.76 14.50
N TYR A 260 -6.06 -12.61 14.29
CA TYR A 260 -5.23 -13.68 13.76
C TYR A 260 -5.27 -14.94 14.63
N ARG A 261 -5.24 -14.81 15.96
CA ARG A 261 -5.36 -15.94 16.88
C ARG A 261 -6.68 -16.69 16.71
N ALA A 262 -7.78 -15.96 16.48
CA ALA A 262 -9.10 -16.55 16.29
C ALA A 262 -9.28 -17.21 14.91
N THR A 263 -8.69 -16.64 13.86
CA THR A 263 -8.99 -17.03 12.47
C THR A 263 -7.84 -17.76 11.75
N ASN A 264 -6.62 -17.64 12.27
CA ASN A 264 -5.37 -18.06 11.62
C ASN A 264 -5.12 -17.39 10.24
N ARG A 265 -5.77 -16.23 9.98
CA ARG A 265 -5.67 -15.46 8.73
C ARG A 265 -4.72 -14.28 8.88
N LEU A 266 -3.59 -14.29 8.17
CA LEU A 266 -2.65 -13.16 8.16
C LEU A 266 -3.26 -11.88 7.57
N SER A 267 -4.28 -12.00 6.72
CA SER A 267 -5.02 -10.86 6.18
C SER A 267 -5.71 -10.01 7.25
N ASP A 268 -5.95 -10.59 8.44
CA ASP A 268 -6.55 -9.86 9.54
C ASP A 268 -5.56 -8.81 10.09
N LEU A 269 -4.27 -9.14 10.21
CA LEU A 269 -3.23 -8.16 10.57
C LEU A 269 -3.15 -7.02 9.54
N GLU A 270 -3.27 -7.34 8.26
CA GLU A 270 -3.27 -6.33 7.19
C GLU A 270 -4.46 -5.38 7.30
N LYS A 271 -5.64 -5.88 7.66
CA LYS A 271 -6.82 -5.04 7.89
C LYS A 271 -6.57 -4.03 9.00
N TYR A 272 -6.02 -4.46 10.14
CA TYR A 272 -5.76 -3.55 11.27
C TYR A 272 -4.60 -2.58 11.01
N MET A 273 -3.60 -3.00 10.23
CA MET A 273 -2.58 -2.09 9.69
C MET A 273 -3.21 -1.03 8.79
N ASP A 274 -4.00 -1.44 7.79
CA ASP A 274 -4.66 -0.52 6.85
C ASP A 274 -5.55 0.49 7.61
N ASN A 275 -6.36 0.01 8.57
CA ASN A 275 -7.21 0.87 9.41
C ASN A 275 -6.38 1.86 10.22
N TYR A 276 -5.31 1.39 10.87
CA TYR A 276 -4.42 2.26 11.65
C TYR A 276 -3.81 3.38 10.79
N LEU A 277 -3.31 3.04 9.59
CA LEU A 277 -2.69 4.00 8.69
C LEU A 277 -3.69 5.06 8.21
N VAL A 278 -4.97 4.70 8.05
CA VAL A 278 -6.06 5.67 7.81
C VAL A 278 -6.33 6.53 9.05
N GLU A 279 -6.40 5.93 10.24
CA GLU A 279 -6.70 6.66 11.49
C GLU A 279 -5.67 7.74 11.81
N ILE A 280 -4.36 7.44 11.69
CA ILE A 280 -3.31 8.43 12.00
C ILE A 280 -3.32 9.63 11.03
N ASN A 281 -3.96 9.48 9.87
CA ASN A 281 -4.14 10.53 8.86
C ASN A 281 -5.41 11.36 9.06
N LYS A 282 -6.34 10.97 9.95
CA LYS A 282 -7.58 11.74 10.19
C LYS A 282 -7.36 13.16 10.74
N PRO A 283 -6.37 13.42 11.62
CA PRO A 283 -6.12 14.78 12.10
C PRO A 283 -5.77 15.78 10.98
N SER A 284 -5.31 15.33 9.81
CA SER A 284 -5.00 16.19 8.66
C SER A 284 -6.19 17.03 8.19
N LYS A 285 -7.44 16.60 8.47
CA LYS A 285 -8.65 17.40 8.19
C LYS A 285 -8.62 18.79 8.83
N TYR A 286 -7.89 18.95 9.93
CA TYR A 286 -7.77 20.20 10.68
C TYR A 286 -6.56 21.05 10.25
N VAL A 287 -5.66 20.51 9.41
CA VAL A 287 -4.52 21.25 8.90
C VAL A 287 -4.99 22.23 7.82
N ASN A 288 -4.85 23.52 8.09
CA ASN A 288 -5.20 24.59 7.13
C ASN A 288 -4.03 24.94 6.20
N PHE A 289 -2.80 24.72 6.65
CA PHE A 289 -1.56 25.10 5.96
C PHE A 289 -0.62 23.89 5.98
N GLY A 290 -0.41 23.25 4.83
CA GLY A 290 0.52 22.14 4.70
C GLY A 290 0.05 21.05 3.73
N PRO A 291 0.96 20.13 3.39
CA PRO A 291 0.70 19.05 2.43
C PRO A 291 -0.09 17.86 3.02
N GLU A 292 -0.26 17.79 4.34
CA GLU A 292 -0.89 16.66 5.02
C GLU A 292 -2.28 16.31 4.47
N PRO A 293 -3.18 17.27 4.16
CA PRO A 293 -4.46 16.96 3.53
C PRO A 293 -4.33 16.20 2.20
N ILE A 294 -3.38 16.58 1.34
CA ILE A 294 -3.15 15.91 0.04
C ILE A 294 -2.72 14.46 0.26
N PHE A 295 -1.73 14.25 1.14
CA PHE A 295 -1.23 12.93 1.48
C PHE A 295 -2.34 12.05 2.09
N SER A 296 -3.07 12.58 3.09
CA SER A 296 -4.15 11.85 3.76
C SER A 296 -5.31 11.53 2.83
N TYR A 297 -5.60 12.39 1.84
CA TYR A 297 -6.59 12.08 0.80
C TYR A 297 -6.14 10.93 -0.10
N LEU A 298 -4.85 10.84 -0.47
CA LEU A 298 -4.32 9.67 -1.19
C LEU A 298 -4.44 8.40 -0.35
N VAL A 299 -4.06 8.44 0.93
CA VAL A 299 -4.23 7.31 1.86
C VAL A 299 -5.69 6.86 1.90
N ALA A 300 -6.64 7.80 2.04
CA ALA A 300 -8.07 7.52 2.06
C ALA A 300 -8.56 6.89 0.75
N LYS A 301 -8.17 7.43 -0.41
CA LYS A 301 -8.58 6.91 -1.72
C LYS A 301 -8.03 5.53 -2.00
N GLU A 302 -6.80 5.24 -1.59
CA GLU A 302 -6.27 3.88 -1.74
C GLU A 302 -6.96 2.86 -0.85
N ALA A 303 -7.29 3.23 0.40
CA ALA A 303 -8.07 2.40 1.30
C ALA A 303 -9.48 2.13 0.75
N GLU A 304 -10.10 3.14 0.15
CA GLU A 304 -11.38 3.04 -0.54
C GLU A 304 -11.30 2.09 -1.75
N ILE A 305 -10.31 2.26 -2.63
CA ILE A 305 -10.08 1.38 -3.78
C ILE A 305 -9.84 -0.07 -3.33
N LYS A 306 -9.08 -0.28 -2.25
CA LYS A 306 -8.83 -1.60 -1.66
C LYS A 306 -10.12 -2.21 -1.11
N THR A 307 -10.96 -1.41 -0.45
CA THR A 307 -12.26 -1.82 0.07
C THR A 307 -13.21 -2.23 -1.06
N LEU A 308 -13.28 -1.43 -2.13
CA LEU A 308 -14.05 -1.77 -3.32
C LEU A 308 -13.55 -3.08 -3.96
N ARG A 309 -12.24 -3.26 -4.12
CA ARG A 309 -11.67 -4.52 -4.61
C ARG A 309 -12.15 -5.72 -3.81
N ILE A 310 -12.13 -5.63 -2.48
CA ILE A 310 -12.60 -6.71 -1.60
C ILE A 310 -14.07 -7.00 -1.84
N ILE A 311 -14.91 -5.98 -1.95
CA ILE A 311 -16.35 -6.14 -2.21
C ILE A 311 -16.56 -6.80 -3.57
N MET A 312 -15.93 -6.31 -4.64
CA MET A 312 -16.07 -6.87 -5.98
C MET A 312 -15.62 -8.34 -6.03
N VAL A 313 -14.45 -8.64 -5.47
CA VAL A 313 -13.94 -10.02 -5.38
C VAL A 313 -14.88 -10.90 -4.57
N SER A 314 -15.40 -10.41 -3.44
CA SER A 314 -16.38 -11.14 -2.64
C SER A 314 -17.65 -11.45 -3.43
N LYS A 315 -18.17 -10.51 -4.23
CA LYS A 315 -19.36 -10.70 -5.07
C LYS A 315 -19.12 -11.73 -6.17
N LEU A 316 -18.00 -11.63 -6.87
CA LEU A 316 -17.62 -12.61 -7.90
C LEU A 316 -17.48 -14.03 -7.32
N ASN A 317 -16.96 -14.15 -6.09
CA ASN A 317 -16.80 -15.41 -5.38
C ASN A 317 -18.04 -15.81 -4.55
N LYS A 318 -19.16 -15.07 -4.67
CA LYS A 318 -20.42 -15.34 -3.97
C LYS A 318 -20.28 -15.48 -2.44
N LEU A 319 -19.38 -14.70 -1.85
CA LEU A 319 -19.23 -14.63 -0.40
C LEU A 319 -20.45 -13.95 0.23
N SER A 320 -20.83 -14.38 1.43
CA SER A 320 -21.93 -13.75 2.17
C SER A 320 -21.60 -12.29 2.53
N PRO A 321 -22.63 -11.44 2.74
CA PRO A 321 -22.43 -10.08 3.23
C PRO A 321 -21.61 -10.03 4.53
N ASP A 322 -21.88 -10.90 5.49
CA ASP A 322 -21.14 -10.95 6.76
C ASP A 322 -19.68 -11.33 6.58
N ALA A 323 -19.40 -12.35 5.76
CA ALA A 323 -18.03 -12.72 5.43
C ALA A 323 -17.28 -11.57 4.73
N THR A 324 -17.98 -10.78 3.91
CA THR A 324 -17.40 -9.60 3.26
C THR A 324 -17.14 -8.49 4.29
N ARG A 325 -18.10 -8.23 5.18
CA ARG A 325 -18.03 -7.23 6.23
C ARG A 325 -16.86 -7.46 7.20
N GLU A 326 -16.53 -8.73 7.47
CA GLU A 326 -15.33 -9.07 8.24
C GLU A 326 -14.01 -8.62 7.57
N ARG A 327 -13.97 -8.57 6.24
CA ARG A 327 -12.75 -8.34 5.44
C ARG A 327 -12.55 -6.89 5.00
N VAL A 328 -13.62 -6.11 4.89
CA VAL A 328 -13.53 -4.70 4.50
C VAL A 328 -12.82 -3.87 5.57
N ARG A 329 -12.15 -2.80 5.13
CA ARG A 329 -11.39 -1.89 5.99
C ARG A 329 -12.29 -0.78 6.51
N GLU A 330 -11.84 -0.11 7.56
CA GLU A 330 -12.42 1.17 7.96
C GLU A 330 -12.10 2.24 6.90
N LEU A 331 -13.04 3.17 6.73
CA LEU A 331 -12.91 4.27 5.78
C LEU A 331 -12.53 5.56 6.52
N TYR A 332 -12.04 6.52 5.75
CA TYR A 332 -11.62 7.82 6.27
C TYR A 332 -12.78 8.71 6.77
N VAL A 333 -14.00 8.48 6.26
CA VAL A 333 -15.20 9.30 6.51
C VAL A 333 -16.32 8.45 7.13
#